data_AF-A0A4V1TQ78-F1
#
_entry.id   AF-A0A4V1TQ78-F1
#
_cell.length_a   1.000
_cell.length_b   1.000
_cell.length_c   1.000
_cell.angle_alpha   90.00
_cell.angle_beta   90.00
_cell.angle_gamma   90.00
#
_symmetry.space_group_name_H-M   'P 1'
#
loop_
_entity.id
_entity.type
_entity.pdbx_description
1 polymer ?
#
loop_
_entity_poly.entity_id
_entity_poly.type
_entity_poly.pdbx_seq_one_letter_code
_entity_poly.pdbx_strand_id
1 'polypeptide(L)'
;VFAPCDDTIVRTRRYVPNARYLKRPHPEWLTPPSMPFVPHSPGKPLRVAVIGALGPHKGSKLLLQCAKDALARALPLNFCLVGYSGVDELATTPNVQVTGAYEDGEVFSLLAKLRCQAALFLSVWPETFSYTLSLAFAAKLYPVAFDIGALGERRRDARWGLLLPVSSMQDPKSINDSLVDLKTRPPPARNLAPDRAALYPGGVAAYYDMAAAQPLRKVSSG
;
A
#
# COMPACT_ATOMS: atom_id res chain seq x y z
N VAL A 1 6.16 -18.46 16.99
CA VAL A 1 5.47 -17.18 16.68
C VAL A 1 5.59 -16.93 15.20
N PHE A 2 4.45 -16.86 14.51
CA PHE A 2 4.39 -16.41 13.12
C PHE A 2 4.27 -14.89 13.09
N ALA A 3 5.04 -14.24 12.22
CA ALA A 3 5.05 -12.80 12.09
C ALA A 3 5.08 -12.40 10.61
N PRO A 4 4.29 -11.40 10.17
CA PRO A 4 4.15 -11.07 8.76
C PRO A 4 5.31 -10.28 8.16
N CYS A 5 6.12 -9.62 8.99
CA CYS A 5 7.30 -8.86 8.59
C CYS A 5 8.41 -8.88 9.66
N ASP A 6 9.62 -8.48 9.28
CA ASP A 6 10.78 -8.47 10.18
C ASP A 6 10.64 -7.40 11.29
N ASP A 7 10.04 -6.25 11.02
CA ASP A 7 9.74 -5.22 12.02
C ASP A 7 8.85 -5.78 13.15
N THR A 8 7.86 -6.60 12.80
CA THR A 8 7.02 -7.30 13.80
C THR A 8 7.85 -8.27 14.63
N ILE A 9 8.79 -9.00 14.02
CA ILE A 9 9.70 -9.92 14.73
C ILE A 9 10.56 -9.14 15.71
N VAL A 10 11.22 -8.07 15.26
CA VAL A 10 12.12 -7.24 16.06
C VAL A 10 11.40 -6.64 17.26
N ARG A 11 10.19 -6.10 17.06
CA ARG A 11 9.39 -5.51 18.15
C ARG A 11 8.90 -6.57 19.13
N THR A 12 8.37 -7.69 18.64
CA THR A 12 7.81 -8.75 19.50
C THR A 12 8.89 -9.46 20.31
N ARG A 13 10.12 -9.59 19.77
CA ARG A 13 11.27 -10.17 20.49
C ARG A 13 11.60 -9.46 21.79
N ARG A 14 11.26 -8.17 21.94
CA ARG A 14 11.46 -7.42 23.19
C ARG A 14 10.57 -7.94 24.33
N TYR A 15 9.43 -8.53 24.00
CA TYR A 15 8.45 -9.01 24.99
C TYR A 15 8.50 -10.53 25.17
N VAL A 16 8.88 -11.28 24.13
CA VAL A 16 8.96 -12.76 24.17
C VAL A 16 10.29 -13.26 23.58
N PRO A 17 11.44 -12.98 24.23
CA PRO A 17 12.76 -13.15 23.61
C PRO A 17 13.11 -14.59 23.21
N ASN A 18 12.60 -15.59 23.95
CA ASN A 18 12.95 -17.00 23.78
C ASN A 18 12.05 -17.75 22.79
N ALA A 19 11.08 -17.07 22.16
CA ALA A 19 10.24 -17.71 21.16
C ALA A 19 10.99 -17.95 19.84
N ARG A 20 10.64 -19.04 19.14
CA ARG A 20 11.02 -19.23 17.73
C ARG A 20 10.14 -18.36 16.84
N TYR A 21 10.76 -17.49 16.03
CA TYR A 21 10.08 -16.61 15.09
C TYR A 21 10.23 -17.14 13.65
N LEU A 22 9.13 -17.13 12.91
CA LEU A 22 9.11 -17.48 11.49
C LEU A 22 8.35 -16.38 10.73
N LYS A 23 9.02 -15.79 9.73
CA LYS A 23 8.40 -14.80 8.84
C LYS A 23 7.39 -15.51 7.93
N ARG A 24 6.14 -15.09 8.00
CA ARG A 24 5.00 -15.61 7.24
C ARG A 24 4.12 -14.45 6.79
N PRO A 25 4.34 -13.89 5.59
CA PRO A 25 3.51 -12.81 5.06
C PRO A 25 2.03 -13.20 5.04
N HIS A 26 1.12 -12.22 5.10
CA HIS A 26 -0.31 -12.51 5.01
C HIS A 26 -0.66 -13.07 3.62
N PRO A 27 -1.64 -14.00 3.54
CA PRO A 27 -2.04 -14.58 2.27
C PRO A 27 -2.61 -13.52 1.33
N GLU A 28 -2.27 -13.62 0.04
CA GLU A 28 -2.74 -12.74 -1.01
C GLU A 28 -2.94 -13.50 -2.33
N TRP A 29 -4.14 -13.37 -2.88
CA TRP A 29 -4.50 -13.92 -4.19
C TRP A 29 -4.89 -12.78 -5.13
N LEU A 30 -3.86 -12.14 -5.70
CA LEU A 30 -4.03 -11.03 -6.63
C LEU A 30 -3.64 -11.46 -8.04
N THR A 31 -4.56 -11.33 -8.97
CA THR A 31 -4.28 -11.48 -10.40
C THR A 31 -4.03 -10.09 -10.99
N PRO A 32 -2.77 -9.72 -11.31
CA PRO A 32 -2.46 -8.38 -11.77
C PRO A 32 -3.06 -8.13 -13.15
N PRO A 33 -3.77 -7.01 -13.38
CA PRO A 33 -4.27 -6.65 -14.69
C PRO A 33 -3.12 -6.23 -15.62
N SER A 34 -3.37 -6.27 -16.93
CA SER A 34 -2.48 -5.63 -17.90
C SER A 34 -2.75 -4.12 -17.89
N MET A 35 -1.94 -3.37 -17.13
CA MET A 35 -1.95 -1.91 -17.14
C MET A 35 -0.61 -1.33 -17.61
N PRO A 36 -0.60 -0.21 -18.36
CA PRO A 36 0.63 0.46 -18.74
C PRO A 36 1.23 1.20 -17.54
N PHE A 37 2.56 1.25 -17.46
CA PHE A 37 3.25 2.17 -16.56
C PHE A 37 3.22 3.58 -17.17
N VAL A 38 2.86 4.58 -16.37
CA VAL A 38 2.87 5.99 -16.79
C VAL A 38 4.09 6.68 -16.18
N PRO A 39 5.12 7.04 -16.97
CA PRO A 39 6.29 7.73 -16.45
C PRO A 39 5.96 9.15 -16.00
N HIS A 40 6.72 9.64 -15.02
CA HIS A 40 6.67 10.99 -14.51
C HIS A 40 8.08 11.56 -14.36
N SER A 41 8.22 12.85 -14.60
CA SER A 41 9.46 13.61 -14.44
C SER A 41 9.20 14.86 -13.60
N PRO A 42 10.20 15.34 -12.84
CA PRO A 42 10.07 16.54 -12.02
C PRO A 42 9.52 17.75 -12.80
N GLY A 43 8.73 18.58 -12.12
CA GLY A 43 8.12 19.78 -12.71
C GLY A 43 6.90 19.54 -13.61
N LYS A 44 6.47 18.29 -13.80
CA LYS A 44 5.18 17.97 -14.44
C LYS A 44 4.07 17.81 -13.40
N PRO A 45 2.79 17.98 -13.79
CA PRO A 45 1.67 17.62 -12.93
C PRO A 45 1.71 16.15 -12.53
N LEU A 46 1.74 15.91 -11.22
CA LEU A 46 1.72 14.58 -10.63
C LEU A 46 0.33 14.27 -10.09
N ARG A 47 -0.23 13.14 -10.51
CA ARG A 47 -1.43 12.54 -9.93
C ARG A 47 -1.02 11.36 -9.06
N VAL A 48 -1.34 11.45 -7.78
CA VAL A 48 -0.91 10.51 -6.75
C VAL A 48 -2.12 9.76 -6.21
N ALA A 49 -2.14 8.44 -6.35
CA ALA A 49 -3.18 7.60 -5.76
C ALA A 49 -2.92 7.41 -4.26
N VAL A 50 -3.98 7.46 -3.46
CA VAL A 50 -4.01 6.97 -2.07
C VAL A 50 -5.11 5.92 -2.02
N ILE A 51 -4.77 4.66 -1.73
CA ILE A 51 -5.68 3.53 -1.92
C ILE A 51 -6.18 3.01 -0.57
N GLY A 52 -7.49 2.76 -0.48
CA GLY A 52 -8.17 2.08 0.62
C GLY A 52 -8.92 3.00 1.58
N ALA A 53 -9.42 2.41 2.66
CA ALA A 53 -10.04 3.15 3.77
C ALA A 53 -8.96 3.90 4.57
N LEU A 54 -8.92 5.22 4.42
CA LEU A 54 -7.89 6.09 4.99
C LEU A 54 -8.31 6.59 6.38
N GLY A 55 -7.97 5.81 7.41
CA GLY A 55 -8.17 6.20 8.81
C GLY A 55 -7.04 7.10 9.36
N PRO A 56 -7.17 7.59 10.61
CA PRO A 56 -6.15 8.41 11.25
C PRO A 56 -4.75 7.78 11.28
N HIS A 57 -4.68 6.47 11.58
CA HIS A 57 -3.42 5.71 11.62
C HIS A 57 -2.80 5.49 10.24
N LYS A 58 -3.60 5.61 9.17
CA LYS A 58 -3.15 5.53 7.77
C LYS A 58 -2.82 6.90 7.15
N GLY A 59 -2.87 7.97 7.96
CA GLY A 59 -2.44 9.30 7.56
C GLY A 59 -3.52 10.16 6.91
N SER A 60 -4.81 9.99 7.25
CA SER A 60 -5.88 10.84 6.69
C SER A 60 -5.69 12.33 6.94
N LYS A 61 -5.27 12.70 8.17
CA LYS A 61 -4.91 14.09 8.51
C LYS A 61 -3.68 14.56 7.75
N LEU A 62 -2.70 13.68 7.57
CA LEU A 62 -1.47 13.99 6.85
C LEU A 62 -1.73 14.24 5.37
N LEU A 63 -2.61 13.45 4.74
CA LEU A 63 -3.04 13.68 3.36
C LEU A 63 -3.68 15.07 3.21
N LEU A 64 -4.58 15.43 4.12
CA LEU A 64 -5.23 16.75 4.11
C LEU A 64 -4.20 17.88 4.27
N GLN A 65 -3.22 17.72 5.15
CA GLN A 65 -2.14 18.69 5.33
C GLN A 65 -1.29 18.82 4.07
N CYS A 66 -0.92 17.71 3.42
CA CYS A 66 -0.21 17.74 2.13
C CYS A 66 -1.04 18.43 1.05
N ALA A 67 -2.35 18.16 0.97
CA ALA A 67 -3.24 18.77 -0.01
C ALA A 67 -3.34 20.29 0.17
N LYS A 68 -3.55 20.75 1.42
CA LYS A 68 -3.59 22.18 1.76
C LYS A 68 -2.28 22.90 1.49
N ASP A 69 -1.15 22.28 1.86
CA ASP A 69 0.17 22.84 1.58
C ASP A 69 0.43 22.96 0.07
N ALA A 70 0.06 21.93 -0.70
CA ALA A 70 0.20 21.95 -2.16
C ALA A 70 -0.62 23.08 -2.80
N LEU A 71 -1.85 23.34 -2.32
CA LEU A 71 -2.65 24.49 -2.76
C LEU A 71 -2.00 25.82 -2.36
N ALA A 72 -1.56 25.95 -1.12
CA ALA A 72 -0.95 27.19 -0.60
C ALA A 72 0.33 27.57 -1.36
N ARG A 73 1.10 26.58 -1.83
CA ARG A 73 2.34 26.77 -2.60
C ARG A 73 2.16 26.64 -4.11
N ALA A 74 0.92 26.49 -4.59
CA ALA A 74 0.60 26.26 -6.01
C ALA A 74 1.42 25.12 -6.65
N LEU A 75 1.63 24.02 -5.91
CA LEU A 75 2.38 22.86 -6.40
C LEU A 75 1.56 22.08 -7.43
N PRO A 76 2.21 21.45 -8.42
CA PRO A 76 1.53 20.69 -9.45
C PRO A 76 1.14 19.27 -8.96
N LEU A 77 0.52 19.17 -7.78
CA LEU A 77 0.15 17.91 -7.12
C LEU A 77 -1.36 17.75 -7.03
N ASN A 78 -1.85 16.60 -7.51
CA ASN A 78 -3.26 16.19 -7.39
C ASN A 78 -3.32 14.84 -6.68
N PHE A 79 -4.16 14.74 -5.66
CA PHE A 79 -4.33 13.53 -4.87
C PHE A 79 -5.64 12.84 -5.26
N CYS A 80 -5.59 11.53 -5.49
CA CYS A 80 -6.74 10.71 -5.80
C CYS A 80 -6.91 9.67 -4.70
N LEU A 81 -7.82 9.91 -3.76
CA LEU A 81 -8.22 8.94 -2.75
C LEU A 81 -9.16 7.92 -3.39
N VAL A 82 -8.60 6.75 -3.73
CA VAL A 82 -9.36 5.58 -4.19
C VAL A 82 -9.84 4.84 -2.96
N GLY A 83 -11.06 5.13 -2.53
CA GLY A 83 -11.60 4.72 -1.24
C GLY A 83 -12.28 5.88 -0.53
N TYR A 84 -12.34 5.79 0.80
CA TYR A 84 -13.00 6.77 1.65
C TYR A 84 -12.15 7.10 2.88
N SER A 85 -12.48 8.21 3.53
CA SER A 85 -11.86 8.70 4.75
C SER A 85 -12.95 9.26 5.67
N GLY A 86 -12.74 9.20 6.97
CA GLY A 86 -13.61 9.90 7.94
C GLY A 86 -13.30 11.40 8.08
N VAL A 87 -12.47 11.96 7.19
CA VAL A 87 -12.14 13.39 7.14
C VAL A 87 -12.89 14.00 5.94
N ASP A 88 -14.08 14.53 6.20
CA ASP A 88 -14.98 15.06 5.15
C ASP A 88 -14.33 16.18 4.32
N GLU A 89 -13.43 16.96 4.94
CA GLU A 89 -12.71 18.05 4.27
C GLU A 89 -11.86 17.56 3.08
N LEU A 90 -11.46 16.29 3.05
CA LEU A 90 -10.77 15.73 1.88
C LEU A 90 -11.65 15.76 0.63
N ALA A 91 -12.96 15.57 0.76
CA ALA A 91 -13.88 15.56 -0.39
C ALA A 91 -14.15 16.97 -0.94
N THR A 92 -13.93 18.02 -0.13
CA THR A 92 -14.14 19.41 -0.53
C THR A 92 -12.83 20.13 -0.87
N THR A 93 -11.68 19.49 -0.67
CA THR A 93 -10.36 20.09 -0.97
C THR A 93 -10.09 20.08 -2.49
N PRO A 94 -9.84 21.23 -3.14
CA PRO A 94 -9.82 21.34 -4.60
C PRO A 94 -8.88 20.41 -5.38
N ASN A 95 -7.72 20.07 -4.82
CA ASN A 95 -6.73 19.17 -5.44
C ASN A 95 -6.83 17.73 -4.94
N VAL A 96 -7.95 17.36 -4.32
CA VAL A 96 -8.25 16.01 -3.86
C VAL A 96 -9.50 15.49 -4.55
N GLN A 97 -9.38 14.33 -5.20
CA GLN A 97 -10.51 13.59 -5.74
C GLN A 97 -10.75 12.34 -4.88
N VAL A 98 -11.95 12.20 -4.31
CA VAL A 98 -12.36 11.03 -3.53
C VAL A 98 -13.30 10.16 -4.36
N THR A 99 -12.99 8.88 -4.55
CA THR A 99 -13.85 7.98 -5.35
C THR A 99 -14.99 7.37 -4.54
N GLY A 100 -14.88 7.34 -3.21
CA GLY A 100 -15.76 6.56 -2.35
C GLY A 100 -15.31 5.09 -2.26
N ALA A 101 -16.08 4.31 -1.50
CA ALA A 101 -15.87 2.87 -1.38
C ALA A 101 -15.95 2.18 -2.76
N TYR A 102 -15.18 1.11 -2.93
CA TYR A 102 -15.12 0.32 -4.14
C TYR A 102 -15.16 -1.17 -3.78
N GLU A 103 -15.65 -1.99 -4.70
CA GLU A 103 -15.57 -3.45 -4.61
C GLU A 103 -14.23 -3.96 -5.16
N ASP A 104 -13.77 -5.14 -4.70
CA ASP A 104 -12.45 -5.69 -5.06
C ASP A 104 -12.18 -5.76 -6.57
N GLY A 105 -13.23 -5.96 -7.39
CA GLY A 105 -13.14 -5.98 -8.86
C GLY A 105 -13.03 -4.61 -9.53
N GLU A 106 -13.30 -3.51 -8.83
CA GLU A 106 -13.41 -2.16 -9.42
C GLU A 106 -12.12 -1.35 -9.31
N VAL A 107 -11.27 -1.67 -8.33
CA VAL A 107 -10.12 -0.83 -7.96
C VAL A 107 -9.18 -0.53 -9.13
N PHE A 108 -8.89 -1.53 -9.96
CA PHE A 108 -8.00 -1.35 -11.11
C PHE A 108 -8.63 -0.49 -12.21
N SER A 109 -9.94 -0.64 -12.43
CA SER A 109 -10.69 0.20 -13.37
C SER A 109 -10.72 1.66 -12.92
N LEU A 110 -10.86 1.91 -11.61
CA LEU A 110 -10.75 3.26 -11.03
C LEU A 110 -9.35 3.84 -11.21
N LEU A 111 -8.31 3.08 -10.87
CA LEU A 111 -6.92 3.52 -11.02
C LEU A 111 -6.57 3.82 -12.49
N ALA A 112 -7.04 3.02 -13.43
CA ALA A 112 -6.86 3.26 -14.86
C ALA A 112 -7.50 4.58 -15.32
N LYS A 113 -8.70 4.91 -14.83
CA LYS A 113 -9.40 6.16 -15.14
C LYS A 113 -8.69 7.39 -14.60
N LEU A 114 -8.16 7.30 -13.38
CA LEU A 114 -7.50 8.42 -12.69
C LEU A 114 -6.15 8.78 -13.34
N ARG A 115 -5.50 7.81 -13.98
CA ARG A 115 -4.18 7.94 -14.63
C ARG A 115 -3.13 8.46 -13.65
N CYS A 116 -3.12 7.94 -12.43
CA CYS A 116 -2.08 8.24 -11.44
C CYS A 116 -0.73 7.70 -11.90
N GLN A 117 0.35 8.39 -11.57
CA GLN A 117 1.72 7.93 -11.85
C GLN A 117 2.38 7.30 -10.62
N ALA A 118 1.92 7.67 -9.42
CA ALA A 118 2.46 7.22 -8.16
C ALA A 118 1.34 6.79 -7.20
N ALA A 119 1.69 6.00 -6.20
CA ALA A 119 0.85 5.67 -5.06
C ALA A 119 1.54 6.13 -3.77
N LEU A 120 0.82 6.84 -2.90
CA LEU A 120 1.35 7.40 -1.67
C LEU A 120 0.77 6.69 -0.45
N PHE A 121 1.67 6.24 0.42
CA PHE A 121 1.36 5.50 1.64
C PHE A 121 1.77 6.35 2.84
N LEU A 122 0.79 6.95 3.52
CA LEU A 122 0.98 7.86 4.64
C LEU A 122 0.78 7.20 6.00
N SER A 123 0.90 5.88 6.07
CA SER A 123 0.74 5.16 7.33
C SER A 123 1.82 5.54 8.32
N VAL A 124 1.42 6.19 9.42
CA VAL A 124 2.34 6.63 10.48
C VAL A 124 2.58 5.53 11.53
N TRP A 125 1.87 4.41 11.38
CA TRP A 125 2.05 3.21 12.19
C TRP A 125 2.82 2.16 11.39
N PRO A 126 3.61 1.31 12.06
CA PRO A 126 4.27 0.18 11.43
C PRO A 126 3.21 -0.86 11.01
N GLU A 127 2.72 -0.74 9.78
CA GLU A 127 1.81 -1.75 9.24
C GLU A 127 2.49 -3.12 9.22
N THR A 128 1.75 -4.13 9.69
CA THR A 128 2.19 -5.54 9.70
C THR A 128 2.14 -6.14 8.30
N PHE A 129 1.22 -5.67 7.45
CA PHE A 129 1.15 -5.95 6.01
C PHE A 129 0.24 -4.92 5.32
N SER A 130 0.49 -4.64 4.04
CA SER A 130 -0.28 -3.65 3.26
C SER A 130 -0.76 -4.24 1.93
N TYR A 131 -2.05 -4.60 1.86
CA TYR A 131 -2.69 -5.07 0.62
C TYR A 131 -2.74 -3.97 -0.45
N THR A 132 -2.84 -2.71 -0.03
CA THR A 132 -2.87 -1.56 -0.94
C THR A 132 -1.53 -1.35 -1.65
N LEU A 133 -0.41 -1.77 -1.05
CA LEU A 133 0.89 -1.81 -1.73
C LEU A 133 0.91 -2.82 -2.87
N SER A 134 0.31 -4.00 -2.67
CA SER A 134 0.18 -4.99 -3.74
C SER A 134 -0.69 -4.50 -4.89
N LEU A 135 -1.80 -3.82 -4.57
CA LEU A 135 -2.63 -3.16 -5.59
C LEU A 135 -1.84 -2.11 -6.37
N ALA A 136 -1.03 -1.28 -5.70
CA ALA A 136 -0.18 -0.30 -6.36
C ALA A 136 0.88 -0.95 -7.27
N PHE A 137 1.50 -2.05 -6.84
CA PHE A 137 2.43 -2.82 -7.66
C PHE A 137 1.75 -3.42 -8.90
N ALA A 138 0.61 -4.09 -8.72
CA ALA A 138 -0.17 -4.64 -9.83
C ALA A 138 -0.65 -3.55 -10.79
N ALA A 139 -0.97 -2.36 -10.27
CA ALA A 139 -1.34 -1.20 -11.06
C ALA A 139 -0.16 -0.45 -11.68
N LYS A 140 1.07 -0.90 -11.45
CA LYS A 140 2.31 -0.22 -11.87
C LYS A 140 2.36 1.25 -11.45
N LEU A 141 1.86 1.58 -10.27
CA LEU A 141 2.00 2.89 -9.65
C LEU A 141 3.31 2.94 -8.88
N TYR A 142 4.10 3.99 -9.07
CA TYR A 142 5.37 4.15 -8.37
C TYR A 142 5.12 4.39 -6.87
N PRO A 143 5.48 3.48 -5.95
CA PRO A 143 5.10 3.64 -4.56
C PRO A 143 6.02 4.64 -3.84
N VAL A 144 5.42 5.51 -3.06
CA VAL A 144 6.07 6.45 -2.15
C VAL A 144 5.55 6.16 -0.75
N ALA A 145 6.42 5.72 0.15
CA ALA A 145 6.03 5.28 1.49
C ALA A 145 7.09 5.70 2.51
N PHE A 146 6.73 5.76 3.80
CA PHE A 146 7.72 5.89 4.86
C PHE A 146 8.54 4.60 5.02
N ASP A 147 9.82 4.70 5.38
CA ASP A 147 10.67 3.53 5.68
C ASP A 147 10.35 2.95 7.06
N ILE A 148 9.16 2.35 7.19
CA ILE A 148 8.67 1.73 8.42
C ILE A 148 7.83 0.48 8.11
N GLY A 149 7.92 -0.51 8.99
CA GLY A 149 7.07 -1.72 8.95
C GLY A 149 7.19 -2.50 7.64
N ALA A 150 6.11 -3.21 7.30
CA ALA A 150 6.05 -4.03 6.09
C ALA A 150 6.11 -3.20 4.80
N LEU A 151 5.66 -1.94 4.82
CA LEU A 151 5.75 -1.03 3.67
C LEU A 151 7.21 -0.75 3.30
N GLY A 152 8.04 -0.37 4.30
CA GLY A 152 9.47 -0.13 4.11
C GLY A 152 10.20 -1.38 3.62
N GLU A 153 9.99 -2.52 4.28
CA GLU A 153 10.59 -3.81 3.90
C GLU A 153 10.25 -4.21 2.46
N ARG A 154 8.96 -4.34 2.14
CA ARG A 154 8.52 -4.84 0.83
C ARG A 154 8.95 -3.92 -0.30
N ARG A 155 9.01 -2.61 -0.05
CA ARG A 155 9.49 -1.64 -1.04
C ARG A 155 10.99 -1.75 -1.25
N ARG A 156 11.80 -1.96 -0.19
CA ARG A 156 13.24 -2.26 -0.31
C ARG A 156 13.47 -3.53 -1.10
N ASP A 157 12.73 -4.60 -0.80
CA ASP A 157 12.82 -5.89 -1.50
C ASP A 157 12.46 -5.76 -2.98
N ALA A 158 11.39 -5.01 -3.29
CA ALA A 158 10.99 -4.73 -4.66
C ALA A 158 12.04 -3.91 -5.44
N ARG A 159 12.95 -3.21 -4.73
CA ARG A 159 13.90 -2.24 -5.32
C ARG A 159 13.20 -1.31 -6.30
N TRP A 160 11.98 -0.87 -6.00
CA TRP A 160 11.18 0.03 -6.84
C TRP A 160 10.26 0.94 -6.01
N GLY A 161 10.22 2.25 -6.31
CA GLY A 161 9.57 3.26 -5.48
C GLY A 161 10.52 4.30 -4.85
N LEU A 162 10.00 5.11 -3.94
CA LEU A 162 10.70 6.06 -3.08
C LEU A 162 10.37 5.75 -1.61
N LEU A 163 11.39 5.79 -0.74
CA LEU A 163 11.19 5.75 0.71
C LEU A 163 11.43 7.14 1.28
N LEU A 164 10.46 7.62 2.04
CA LEU A 164 10.54 8.86 2.79
C LEU A 164 11.09 8.56 4.19
N PRO A 165 11.92 9.44 4.76
CA PRO A 165 12.32 9.35 6.16
C PRO A 165 11.10 9.34 7.09
N VAL A 166 11.19 8.62 8.21
CA VAL A 166 10.12 8.61 9.23
C VAL A 166 9.88 10.00 9.82
N SER A 167 10.91 10.87 9.83
CA SER A 167 10.76 12.27 10.25
C SER A 167 9.77 13.06 9.39
N SER A 168 9.59 12.70 8.12
CA SER A 168 8.63 13.34 7.22
C SER A 168 7.17 13.11 7.64
N MET A 169 6.88 12.15 8.53
CA MET A 169 5.52 11.96 9.07
C MET A 169 4.98 13.19 9.81
N GLN A 170 5.88 14.07 10.28
CA GLN A 170 5.54 15.31 10.98
C GLN A 170 5.76 16.55 10.11
N ASP A 171 6.18 16.37 8.86
CA ASP A 171 6.51 17.46 7.93
C ASP A 171 5.85 17.23 6.56
N PRO A 172 4.58 17.65 6.40
CA PRO A 172 3.84 17.57 5.14
C PRO A 172 4.54 18.28 3.98
N LYS A 173 5.35 19.32 4.26
CA LYS A 173 6.07 20.07 3.23
C LYS A 173 7.17 19.21 2.62
N SER A 174 7.95 18.53 3.44
CA SER A 174 8.99 17.61 2.96
C SER A 174 8.44 16.47 2.10
N ILE A 175 7.22 15.99 2.41
CA ILE A 175 6.53 14.98 1.61
C ILE A 175 6.22 15.56 0.23
N ASN A 176 5.59 16.73 0.19
CA ASN A 176 5.25 17.41 -1.06
C ASN A 176 6.49 17.76 -1.89
N ASP A 177 7.58 18.20 -1.27
CA ASP A 177 8.83 18.50 -1.96
C ASP A 177 9.40 17.23 -2.63
N SER A 178 9.38 16.11 -1.90
CA SER A 178 9.76 14.80 -2.43
C SER A 178 8.87 14.34 -3.58
N LEU A 179 7.58 14.70 -3.58
CA LEU A 179 6.64 14.40 -4.66
C LEU A 179 6.86 15.31 -5.88
N VAL A 180 7.17 16.58 -5.69
CA VAL A 180 7.48 17.53 -6.78
C VAL A 180 8.74 17.09 -7.54
N ASP A 181 9.76 16.63 -6.80
CA ASP A 181 11.01 16.12 -7.36
C ASP A 181 10.95 14.65 -7.78
N LEU A 182 9.76 14.03 -7.73
CA LEU A 182 9.60 12.61 -8.01
C LEU A 182 9.89 12.29 -9.48
N LYS A 183 11.00 11.60 -9.73
CA LYS A 183 11.28 10.94 -11.00
C LYS A 183 10.91 9.46 -10.90
N THR A 184 9.94 9.02 -11.70
CA THR A 184 9.57 7.61 -11.71
C THR A 184 10.35 6.85 -12.77
N ARG A 185 10.49 5.54 -12.58
CA ARG A 185 11.10 4.61 -13.53
C ARG A 185 10.21 3.39 -13.69
N PRO A 186 10.27 2.70 -14.83
CA PRO A 186 9.46 1.50 -15.03
C PRO A 186 9.75 0.44 -13.96
N PRO A 187 8.76 -0.40 -13.66
CA PRO A 187 8.93 -1.46 -12.67
C PRO A 187 9.92 -2.54 -13.12
N PRO A 188 10.63 -3.19 -12.18
CA PRO A 188 11.48 -4.32 -12.49
C PRO A 188 10.65 -5.53 -12.93
N ALA A 189 11.15 -6.31 -13.90
CA ALA A 189 10.43 -7.42 -14.50
C ALA A 189 10.08 -8.59 -13.54
N ARG A 190 10.72 -8.70 -12.37
CA ARG A 190 10.65 -9.89 -11.49
C ARG A 190 10.14 -9.69 -10.06
N ASN A 191 9.82 -8.47 -9.61
CA ASN A 191 9.66 -8.21 -8.16
C ASN A 191 8.35 -7.52 -7.73
N LEU A 192 7.28 -7.61 -8.53
CA LEU A 192 6.00 -6.94 -8.22
C LEU A 192 4.83 -7.89 -7.89
N ALA A 193 4.99 -9.18 -8.14
CA ALA A 193 3.98 -10.16 -7.76
C ALA A 193 3.94 -10.31 -6.23
N PRO A 194 2.81 -10.78 -5.66
CA PRO A 194 2.78 -11.24 -4.28
C PRO A 194 3.96 -12.17 -4.02
N ASP A 195 4.59 -12.06 -2.84
CA ASP A 195 5.64 -13.00 -2.46
C ASP A 195 5.13 -14.43 -2.67
N ARG A 196 5.92 -15.32 -3.28
CA ARG A 196 5.50 -16.73 -3.43
C ARG A 196 5.15 -17.34 -2.07
N ALA A 197 5.79 -16.86 -1.00
CA ALA A 197 5.46 -17.23 0.37
C ALA A 197 4.04 -16.80 0.81
N ALA A 198 3.46 -15.78 0.18
CA ALA A 198 2.10 -15.27 0.44
C ALA A 198 1.00 -15.99 -0.35
N LEU A 199 1.34 -16.89 -1.29
CA LEU A 199 0.33 -17.54 -2.15
C LEU A 199 -0.41 -18.70 -1.47
N TYR A 200 0.17 -19.29 -0.41
CA TYR A 200 -0.36 -20.42 0.38
C TYR A 200 -1.31 -21.34 -0.41
N PRO A 201 -0.81 -22.32 -1.17
CA PRO A 201 -1.62 -23.16 -2.07
C PRO A 201 -2.79 -23.92 -1.39
N GLY A 202 -2.74 -24.10 -0.06
CA GLY A 202 -3.81 -24.66 0.76
C GLY A 202 -4.70 -23.63 1.46
N GLY A 203 -4.70 -22.37 1.00
CA GLY A 203 -5.50 -21.28 1.57
C GLY A 203 -5.03 -20.85 2.96
N VAL A 204 -5.94 -20.25 3.72
CA VAL A 204 -5.71 -19.80 5.11
C VAL A 204 -5.35 -20.97 6.04
N ALA A 205 -5.79 -22.20 5.74
CA ALA A 205 -5.41 -23.38 6.52
C ALA A 205 -3.89 -23.65 6.46
N ALA A 206 -3.29 -23.53 5.27
CA ALA A 206 -1.84 -23.63 5.11
C ALA A 206 -1.08 -22.48 5.79
N TYR A 207 -1.68 -21.29 5.92
CA TYR A 207 -1.08 -20.17 6.66
C TYR A 207 -0.92 -20.49 8.16
N TYR A 208 -1.89 -21.18 8.77
CA TYR A 208 -1.88 -21.56 10.19
C TYR A 208 -1.28 -22.95 10.46
N ASP A 209 -0.69 -23.62 9.47
CA ASP A 209 -0.27 -25.04 9.55
C ASP A 209 -1.41 -25.97 10.00
N MET A 210 -2.66 -25.64 9.66
CA MET A 210 -3.80 -26.52 9.90
C MET A 210 -3.96 -27.47 8.72
N ALA A 211 -4.17 -28.75 9.00
CA ALA A 211 -4.54 -29.71 7.96
C ALA A 211 -5.81 -29.22 7.27
N ALA A 212 -5.81 -29.15 5.93
CA ALA A 212 -7.01 -28.83 5.18
C ALA A 212 -8.12 -29.80 5.59
N ALA A 213 -9.26 -29.27 6.06
CA ALA A 213 -10.37 -30.10 6.50
C ALA A 213 -10.75 -31.08 5.38
N GLN A 214 -10.71 -32.38 5.66
CA GLN A 214 -11.18 -33.38 4.71
C GLN A 214 -12.66 -33.10 4.41
N PRO A 215 -13.09 -33.10 3.14
CA PRO A 215 -14.49 -32.94 2.82
C PRO A 215 -15.28 -34.05 3.51
N LEU A 216 -16.33 -33.68 4.25
CA LEU A 216 -17.25 -34.61 4.89
C LEU A 216 -17.72 -35.62 3.85
N ARG A 217 -17.34 -36.90 4.03
CA ARG A 217 -17.89 -38.00 3.24
C ARG A 217 -19.41 -37.95 3.41
N LYS A 218 -20.13 -37.72 2.30
CA LYS A 218 -21.58 -37.93 2.27
C LYS A 218 -21.83 -39.37 2.73
N VAL A 219 -22.45 -39.52 3.88
CA VAL A 219 -23.02 -40.79 4.32
C VAL A 219 -24.17 -41.06 3.37
N SER A 220 -23.99 -42.02 2.47
CA SER A 220 -25.07 -42.58 1.66
C SER A 220 -26.01 -43.32 2.61
N SER A 221 -27.17 -42.71 2.90
CA SER A 221 -28.31 -43.41 3.51
C SER A 221 -28.87 -44.40 2.49
N GLY A 222 -28.69 -45.69 2.77
CA GLY A 222 -29.50 -46.77 2.20
C GLY A 222 -30.82 -46.92 2.94
#